data_AF-A0AAJ4JKL3-F1
#
_entry.id   AF-A0AAJ4JKL3-F1
#
_cell.length_a   1.000
_cell.length_b   1.000
_cell.length_c   1.000
_cell.angle_alpha   90.00
_cell.angle_beta   90.00
_cell.angle_gamma   90.00
#
_symmetry.space_group_name_H-M   'P 1'
#
loop_
_entity.id
_entity.type
_entity.pdbx_description
1 polymer ?
#
loop_
_entity_poly.entity_id
_entity_poly.type
_entity_poly.pdbx_seq_one_letter_code
_entity_poly.pdbx_strand_id
1 'polypeptide(L)'
;MQRNILGIAILILGIGLMLIGPMFAYYVTFNESSLYEMGEQENRFMWQSFFTIAGRWFLGGVLLIGVSEVIRLLVSINNHIYNDRKQTREKGKRMTDDESGYSQTTEREQTDMQEEWNLRPADEEKIYHIFNNEAILEMRPAPIKGYCVVKLQDKDSPINPYVKVVEVTETVAKEVRNAEIRKRVLEWYNAQ
;
A
#
# COMPACT_ATOMS: atom_id res chain seq x y z
N MET A 1 5.06 -2.99 -10.36
CA MET A 1 4.85 -3.55 -9.00
C MET A 1 4.89 -5.07 -9.06
N GLN A 2 5.83 -5.74 -8.38
CA GLN A 2 5.69 -7.18 -8.14
C GLN A 2 4.64 -7.36 -7.04
N ARG A 3 3.47 -7.89 -7.39
CA ARG A 3 2.43 -8.20 -6.41
C ARG A 3 2.94 -9.28 -5.44
N ASN A 4 2.67 -9.12 -4.15
CA ASN A 4 2.96 -10.13 -3.12
C ASN A 4 1.99 -11.31 -3.21
N ILE A 5 2.08 -12.05 -4.31
CA ILE A 5 1.21 -13.20 -4.63
C ILE A 5 1.33 -14.25 -3.51
N LEU A 6 2.55 -14.49 -3.02
CA LEU A 6 2.80 -15.47 -1.97
C LEU A 6 2.11 -15.10 -0.64
N GLY A 7 2.26 -13.85 -0.19
CA GLY A 7 1.60 -13.38 1.02
C GLY A 7 0.08 -13.44 0.90
N ILE A 8 -0.48 -13.05 -0.24
CA ILE A 8 -1.92 -13.13 -0.50
C ILE A 8 -2.43 -14.58 -0.51
N ALA A 9 -1.71 -15.51 -1.14
CA ALA A 9 -2.09 -16.91 -1.17
C ALA A 9 -2.13 -17.54 0.23
N ILE A 10 -1.14 -17.25 1.07
CA ILE A 10 -1.08 -17.77 2.44
C ILE A 10 -2.20 -17.19 3.31
N LEU A 11 -2.57 -15.92 3.11
CA LEU A 11 -3.69 -15.30 3.82
C LEU A 11 -5.02 -15.99 3.47
N ILE A 12 -5.29 -16.20 2.18
CA ILE A 12 -6.50 -16.88 1.71
C ILE A 12 -6.56 -18.30 2.27
N LEU A 13 -5.43 -19.00 2.30
CA LEU A 13 -5.33 -20.36 2.84
C LEU A 13 -5.60 -20.37 4.35
N GLY A 14 -5.07 -19.40 5.11
CA GLY A 14 -5.34 -19.25 6.55
C GLY A 14 -6.82 -18.99 6.85
N ILE A 15 -7.49 -18.12 6.07
CA ILE A 15 -8.92 -17.88 6.19
C ILE A 15 -9.72 -19.14 5.82
N GLY A 16 -9.33 -19.83 4.75
CA GLY A 16 -9.95 -21.09 4.32
C GLY A 16 -9.90 -22.15 5.42
N LEU A 17 -8.77 -22.29 6.11
CA LEU A 17 -8.62 -23.21 7.24
C LEU A 17 -9.54 -22.87 8.41
N MET A 18 -9.75 -21.59 8.71
CA MET A 18 -10.66 -21.17 9.78
C MET A 18 -12.12 -21.48 9.47
N LEU A 19 -12.52 -21.46 8.20
CA LEU A 19 -13.89 -21.73 7.77
C LEU A 19 -14.15 -23.23 7.59
N ILE A 20 -13.20 -23.95 6.99
CA ILE A 20 -13.31 -25.38 6.68
C ILE A 20 -12.99 -26.23 7.90
N GLY A 21 -12.07 -25.80 8.76
CA GLY A 21 -11.63 -26.52 9.95
C GLY A 21 -12.76 -26.91 10.92
N PRO A 22 -13.67 -26.00 11.29
CA PRO A 22 -14.83 -26.34 12.13
C PRO A 22 -15.78 -27.34 11.47
N MET A 23 -16.00 -27.24 10.15
CA MET A 23 -16.82 -28.20 9.40
C MET A 23 -16.18 -29.60 9.38
N PHE A 24 -14.86 -29.65 9.17
CA PHE A 24 -14.09 -30.89 9.25
C PHE A 24 -14.11 -31.49 10.66
N ALA A 25 -13.91 -30.66 11.69
CA ALA A 25 -13.97 -31.08 13.08
C ALA A 25 -15.35 -31.65 13.46
N TYR A 26 -16.41 -31.02 12.97
CA TYR A 26 -17.79 -31.50 13.14
C TYR A 26 -17.98 -32.87 12.47
N TYR A 27 -17.57 -33.00 11.21
CA TYR A 27 -17.66 -34.25 10.47
C TYR A 27 -16.90 -35.40 11.16
N VAL A 28 -15.65 -35.17 11.57
CA VAL A 28 -14.83 -36.18 12.25
C VAL A 28 -15.47 -36.59 13.57
N THR A 29 -15.86 -35.63 14.40
CA THR A 29 -16.44 -35.91 15.72
C THR A 29 -17.77 -36.67 15.61
N PHE A 30 -18.58 -36.34 14.61
CA PHE A 30 -19.86 -37.01 14.35
C PHE A 30 -19.71 -38.46 13.87
N ASN A 31 -18.65 -38.77 13.11
CA ASN A 31 -18.38 -40.13 12.64
C ASN A 31 -17.62 -40.97 13.68
N GLU A 32 -16.84 -40.35 14.57
CA GLU A 32 -16.20 -41.07 15.69
C GLU A 32 -17.20 -41.47 16.79
N SER A 33 -18.26 -40.69 17.01
CA SER A 33 -19.28 -40.99 18.02
C SER A 33 -20.18 -42.19 17.67
N SER A 34 -20.05 -42.76 16.46
CA SER A 34 -20.78 -43.95 16.04
C SER A 34 -20.02 -45.27 16.28
N LEU A 35 -19.29 -45.38 17.40
CA LEU A 35 -18.62 -46.63 17.76
C LEU A 35 -19.65 -47.66 18.25
N TYR A 36 -19.61 -48.87 17.68
CA TYR A 36 -20.47 -49.99 18.04
C TYR A 36 -20.20 -50.44 19.48
N GLU A 37 -21.05 -50.03 20.42
CA GLU A 37 -21.11 -50.64 21.75
C GLU A 37 -22.41 -51.46 21.85
N MET A 38 -22.27 -52.78 21.80
CA MET A 38 -23.29 -53.81 22.07
C MET A 38 -24.76 -53.44 21.75
N GLY A 39 -25.05 -53.11 20.48
CA GLY A 39 -26.41 -53.12 19.94
C GLY A 39 -27.28 -51.89 20.22
N GLU A 40 -26.83 -50.92 21.02
CA GLU A 40 -27.51 -49.63 21.15
C GLU A 40 -26.60 -48.51 20.63
N GLN A 41 -26.99 -47.93 19.50
CA GLN A 41 -26.27 -46.82 18.88
C GLN A 41 -26.57 -45.52 19.63
N GLU A 42 -25.93 -45.31 20.78
CA GLU A 42 -26.04 -44.03 21.48
C GLU A 42 -25.02 -43.03 20.91
N ASN A 43 -25.46 -42.24 19.92
CA ASN A 43 -24.59 -41.28 19.25
C ASN A 43 -24.36 -40.06 20.18
N ARG A 44 -23.33 -40.12 21.04
CA ARG A 44 -22.98 -39.02 21.94
C ARG A 44 -21.93 -38.13 21.30
N PHE A 45 -22.33 -36.92 20.91
CA PHE A 45 -21.40 -35.94 20.36
C PHE A 45 -20.39 -35.49 21.44
N MET A 46 -19.11 -35.83 21.23
CA MET A 46 -18.03 -35.46 22.16
C MET A 46 -17.54 -34.03 21.90
N TRP A 47 -18.13 -33.06 22.60
CA TRP A 47 -17.76 -31.65 22.51
C TRP A 47 -16.26 -31.39 22.74
N GLN A 48 -15.63 -32.13 23.65
CA GLN A 48 -14.19 -31.99 23.91
C GLN A 48 -13.35 -32.31 22.65
N SER A 49 -13.68 -33.38 21.93
CA SER A 49 -13.00 -33.76 20.68
C SER A 49 -13.21 -32.69 19.61
N PHE A 50 -14.45 -32.22 19.46
CA PHE A 50 -14.78 -31.13 18.54
C PHE A 50 -13.94 -29.87 18.80
N PHE A 51 -13.95 -29.33 20.02
CA PHE A 51 -13.22 -28.10 20.34
C PHE A 51 -11.70 -28.28 20.23
N THR A 52 -11.18 -29.47 20.54
CA THR A 52 -9.74 -29.77 20.39
C THR A 52 -9.33 -29.74 18.92
N ILE A 53 -10.10 -30.40 18.05
CA ILE A 53 -9.82 -30.46 16.62
C ILE A 53 -10.05 -29.08 15.98
N ALA A 54 -11.22 -28.48 16.19
CA ALA A 54 -11.57 -27.17 15.66
C ALA A 54 -10.58 -26.09 16.13
N GLY A 55 -10.18 -26.12 17.41
CA GLY A 55 -9.19 -25.21 17.97
C GLY A 55 -7.83 -25.32 17.28
N ARG A 56 -7.37 -26.53 16.95
CA ARG A 56 -6.11 -26.73 16.19
C ARG A 56 -6.17 -26.11 14.79
N TRP A 57 -7.27 -26.32 14.06
CA TRP A 57 -7.46 -25.72 12.74
C TRP A 57 -7.54 -24.20 12.81
N PHE A 58 -8.26 -23.67 13.80
CA PHE A 58 -8.35 -22.23 14.03
C PHE A 58 -6.98 -21.63 14.33
N LEU A 59 -6.21 -22.21 15.27
CA LEU A 59 -4.88 -21.74 15.62
C LEU A 59 -3.91 -21.82 14.43
N GLY A 60 -4.00 -22.89 13.63
CA GLY A 60 -3.24 -23.02 12.39
C GLY A 60 -3.58 -21.93 11.36
N GLY A 61 -4.85 -21.59 11.23
CA GLY A 61 -5.31 -20.46 10.42
C GLY A 61 -4.74 -19.12 10.91
N VAL A 62 -4.80 -18.86 12.23
CA VAL A 62 -4.25 -17.61 12.82
C VAL A 62 -2.76 -17.51 12.54
N LEU A 63 -2.01 -18.61 12.72
CA LEU A 63 -0.57 -18.65 12.45
C LEU A 63 -0.25 -18.33 11.00
N LEU A 64 -1.00 -18.89 10.05
CA LEU A 64 -0.78 -18.63 8.63
C LEU A 64 -1.09 -17.19 8.25
N ILE A 65 -2.13 -16.59 8.83
CA ILE A 65 -2.41 -15.15 8.66
C ILE A 65 -1.26 -14.31 9.21
N GLY A 66 -0.74 -14.65 10.39
CA GLY A 66 0.43 -13.98 10.97
C GLY A 66 1.67 -14.09 10.08
N VAL A 67 1.98 -15.29 9.57
CA VAL A 67 3.09 -15.52 8.64
C VAL A 67 2.89 -14.76 7.33
N SER A 68 1.66 -14.69 6.81
CA SER A 68 1.34 -13.91 5.61
C SER A 68 1.70 -12.44 5.77
N GLU A 69 1.35 -11.83 6.91
CA GLU A 69 1.68 -10.44 7.18
C GLU A 69 3.19 -10.22 7.31
N VAL A 70 3.91 -11.13 7.96
CA VAL A 70 5.38 -11.08 8.01
C VAL A 70 5.99 -11.14 6.61
N ILE A 71 5.51 -12.03 5.74
CA ILE A 71 6.00 -12.13 4.35
C ILE A 71 5.68 -10.86 3.56
N ARG A 72 4.47 -10.30 3.72
CA ARG A 72 4.07 -9.05 3.05
C ARG A 72 4.98 -7.89 3.45
N LEU A 73 5.27 -7.77 4.75
CA LEU A 73 6.21 -6.78 5.27
C LEU A 73 7.62 -6.99 4.71
N LEU A 74 8.10 -8.24 4.69
CA LEU A 74 9.43 -8.55 4.19
C LEU A 74 9.60 -8.19 2.71
N VAL A 75 8.61 -8.53 1.88
CA VAL A 75 8.67 -8.19 0.46
C VAL A 75 8.48 -6.68 0.23
N SER A 76 7.70 -6.01 1.06
CA SER A 76 7.58 -4.53 1.02
C SER A 76 8.92 -3.86 1.32
N ILE A 77 9.61 -4.29 2.37
CA ILE A 77 10.96 -3.81 2.72
C ILE A 77 11.95 -4.13 1.60
N ASN A 78 11.95 -5.37 1.08
CA ASN A 78 12.85 -5.76 -0.01
C ASN A 78 12.63 -4.91 -1.27
N ASN A 79 11.37 -4.64 -1.62
CA ASN A 79 11.03 -3.79 -2.75
C ASN A 79 11.48 -2.34 -2.53
N HIS A 80 11.35 -1.82 -1.31
CA HIS A 80 11.85 -0.48 -0.96
C HIS A 80 13.39 -0.41 -1.09
N ILE A 81 14.12 -1.38 -0.54
CA ILE A 81 15.59 -1.43 -0.63
C ILE A 81 16.06 -1.61 -2.08
N TYR A 82 15.39 -2.46 -2.86
CA TYR A 82 15.75 -2.70 -4.25
C TYR A 82 15.51 -1.46 -5.12
N ASN A 83 14.40 -0.75 -4.91
CA ASN A 83 14.09 0.47 -5.63
C ASN A 83 15.05 1.62 -5.26
N ASP A 84 15.45 1.75 -4.00
CA ASP A 84 16.48 2.71 -3.58
C ASP A 84 17.84 2.42 -4.23
N ARG A 85 18.24 1.14 -4.32
CA ARG A 85 19.49 0.75 -4.99
C ARG A 85 19.43 0.95 -6.51
N LYS A 86 18.27 0.74 -7.14
CA LYS A 86 18.09 0.95 -8.59
C LYS A 86 18.16 2.44 -8.95
N GLN A 87 17.54 3.31 -8.14
CA GLN A 87 17.67 4.77 -8.28
C GLN A 87 19.11 5.25 -8.11
N THR A 88 19.88 4.63 -7.21
CA THR A 88 21.28 4.98 -6.99
C THR A 88 22.17 4.53 -8.16
N ARG A 89 21.87 3.38 -8.79
CA ARG A 89 22.65 2.83 -9.92
C ARG A 89 22.34 3.50 -11.26
N GLU A 90 21.11 4.00 -11.47
CA GLU A 90 20.77 4.78 -12.67
C GLU A 90 21.29 6.23 -12.60
N LYS A 91 21.43 6.82 -11.41
CA LYS A 91 22.14 8.11 -11.24
C LYS A 91 23.65 8.02 -11.50
N GLY A 92 24.26 6.83 -11.35
CA GLY A 92 25.69 6.62 -11.59
C GLY A 92 26.07 6.24 -13.02
N LYS A 93 25.11 6.07 -13.94
CA LYS A 93 25.38 5.59 -15.31
C LYS A 93 25.04 6.62 -16.41
N ARG A 94 24.77 7.87 -16.04
CA ARG A 94 24.54 9.01 -16.95
C ARG A 94 25.60 10.12 -16.82
N MET A 95 26.79 9.78 -16.33
CA MET A 95 27.94 10.69 -16.26
C MET A 95 29.17 10.02 -16.86
N THR A 96 29.15 9.80 -18.16
CA THR A 96 30.32 9.74 -19.06
C THR A 96 29.76 9.60 -20.47
N ASP A 97 30.31 10.37 -21.39
CA ASP A 97 29.94 10.49 -22.81
C ASP A 97 28.85 11.53 -23.09
N ASP A 98 29.26 12.80 -23.04
CA ASP A 98 29.05 13.74 -24.16
C ASP A 98 29.85 15.02 -23.87
N GLU A 99 31.17 14.93 -24.09
CA GLU A 99 32.06 16.08 -24.17
C GLU A 99 32.16 16.49 -25.65
N SER A 100 31.33 17.45 -26.08
CA SER A 100 31.68 18.48 -27.08
C SER A 100 30.46 19.32 -27.44
N GLY A 101 30.50 20.61 -27.09
CA GLY A 101 29.46 21.54 -27.51
C GLY A 101 29.44 22.82 -26.70
N TYR A 102 30.39 23.71 -26.97
CA TYR A 102 30.39 25.10 -26.53
C TYR A 102 29.03 25.78 -26.76
N SER A 103 28.46 26.39 -25.71
CA SER A 103 27.94 27.76 -25.79
C SER A 103 27.72 28.33 -24.39
N GLN A 104 28.57 29.28 -24.07
CA GLN A 104 28.45 30.25 -23.00
C GLN A 104 27.22 31.14 -23.28
N THR A 105 26.34 31.34 -22.30
CA THR A 105 25.70 32.64 -22.10
C THR A 105 25.13 32.77 -20.68
N THR A 106 25.51 33.89 -20.10
CA THR A 106 25.23 34.45 -18.78
C THR A 106 23.74 34.77 -18.59
N GLU A 107 23.29 34.76 -17.33
CA GLU A 107 22.12 35.47 -16.77
C GLU A 107 20.77 35.37 -17.48
N ARG A 108 19.80 34.73 -16.81
CA ARG A 108 18.48 35.35 -16.66
C ARG A 108 17.76 34.87 -15.41
N GLU A 109 17.65 35.82 -14.48
CA GLU A 109 16.47 36.01 -13.64
C GLU A 109 15.16 35.80 -14.44
N GLN A 110 14.18 35.23 -13.73
CA GLN A 110 12.75 35.32 -13.99
C GLN A 110 12.21 34.67 -15.27
N THR A 111 11.24 33.79 -15.02
CA THR A 111 10.01 33.50 -15.78
C THR A 111 9.95 32.05 -16.20
N ASP A 112 9.18 31.27 -15.43
CA ASP A 112 8.27 30.26 -16.00
C ASP A 112 7.23 29.93 -14.93
N MET A 113 6.35 30.91 -14.68
CA MET A 113 4.95 30.59 -14.37
C MET A 113 4.27 30.38 -15.72
N GLN A 114 3.61 29.22 -15.86
CA GLN A 114 2.83 28.73 -17.03
C GLN A 114 3.48 27.58 -17.81
N GLU A 115 3.82 26.48 -17.13
CA GLU A 115 3.53 25.18 -17.74
C GLU A 115 2.22 24.68 -17.12
N GLU A 116 1.13 24.71 -17.89
CA GLU A 116 -0.09 23.96 -17.58
C GLU A 116 0.25 22.48 -17.80
N TRP A 117 0.92 21.89 -16.81
CA TRP A 117 1.31 20.50 -16.85
C TRP A 117 0.16 19.68 -16.27
N ASN A 118 -0.26 18.66 -17.03
CA ASN A 118 -1.30 17.76 -16.57
C ASN A 118 -0.69 16.64 -15.72
N LEU A 119 -1.38 16.27 -14.65
CA LEU A 119 -1.06 15.03 -13.94
C LEU A 119 -1.32 13.85 -14.87
N ARG A 120 -0.31 13.01 -15.03
CA ARG A 120 -0.48 11.73 -15.71
C ARG A 120 -1.18 10.76 -14.75
N PRO A 121 -1.95 9.76 -15.25
CA PRO A 121 -2.56 8.75 -14.39
C PRO A 121 -1.57 8.03 -13.46
N ALA A 122 -0.34 7.79 -13.94
CA ALA A 122 0.74 7.20 -13.15
C ALA A 122 1.26 8.12 -12.02
N ASP A 123 1.07 9.42 -12.15
CA ASP A 123 1.43 10.41 -11.14
C ASP A 123 0.32 10.57 -10.10
N GLU A 124 -0.94 10.45 -10.51
CA GLU A 124 -2.10 10.38 -9.60
C GLU A 124 -2.02 9.15 -8.70
N GLU A 125 -1.70 7.97 -9.25
CA GLU A 125 -1.55 6.73 -8.48
C GLU A 125 -0.54 6.87 -7.33
N LYS A 126 0.53 7.65 -7.54
CA LYS A 126 1.54 7.95 -6.49
C LYS A 126 0.94 8.80 -5.37
N ILE A 127 0.08 9.76 -5.70
CA ILE A 127 -0.60 10.62 -4.71
C ILE A 127 -1.60 9.79 -3.89
N TYR A 128 -2.39 8.94 -4.54
CA TYR A 128 -3.29 7.99 -3.87
C TYR A 128 -2.53 7.05 -2.92
N HIS A 129 -1.31 6.66 -3.28
CA HIS A 129 -0.46 5.82 -2.45
C HIS A 129 -0.01 6.48 -1.14
N ILE A 130 0.20 7.80 -1.15
CA ILE A 130 0.65 8.57 0.02
C ILE A 130 -0.50 8.89 0.97
N PHE A 131 -1.67 9.19 0.40
CA PHE A 131 -2.86 9.57 1.15
C PHE A 131 -3.91 8.44 1.19
N ASN A 132 -3.47 7.19 1.33
CA ASN A 132 -4.35 6.01 1.31
C ASN A 132 -5.41 6.00 2.44
N ASN A 133 -5.07 6.62 3.56
CA ASN A 133 -5.93 6.73 4.75
C ASN A 133 -6.79 8.01 4.74
N GLU A 134 -6.61 8.89 3.77
CA GLU A 134 -7.33 10.15 3.66
C GLU A 134 -8.23 10.11 2.40
N ALA A 135 -9.31 10.88 2.39
CA ALA A 135 -10.13 11.08 1.21
C ALA A 135 -9.57 12.26 0.40
N ILE A 136 -9.11 12.00 -0.82
CA ILE A 136 -8.69 13.04 -1.76
C ILE A 136 -9.96 13.67 -2.37
N LEU A 137 -10.23 14.91 -2.01
CA LEU A 137 -11.38 15.67 -2.53
C LEU A 137 -11.03 16.37 -3.85
N GLU A 138 -9.78 16.78 -4.00
CA GLU A 138 -9.33 17.54 -5.16
C GLU A 138 -7.84 17.36 -5.38
N MET A 139 -7.42 17.24 -6.64
CA MET A 139 -6.02 17.30 -7.08
C MET A 139 -5.90 18.38 -8.16
N ARG A 140 -5.09 19.41 -7.91
CA ARG A 140 -4.79 20.45 -8.91
C ARG A 140 -3.29 20.56 -9.14
N PRO A 141 -2.80 20.36 -10.38
CA PRO A 141 -1.43 20.71 -10.71
C PRO A 141 -1.21 22.22 -10.52
N ALA A 142 -0.16 22.58 -9.79
CA ALA A 142 0.28 23.96 -9.62
C ALA A 142 1.01 24.43 -10.90
N PRO A 143 1.14 25.74 -11.15
CA PRO A 143 1.82 26.27 -12.33
C PRO A 143 3.33 26.02 -12.33
N ILE A 144 3.85 25.47 -11.23
CA ILE A 144 5.23 25.00 -11.11
C ILE A 144 5.24 23.50 -11.42
N LYS A 145 6.00 23.11 -12.44
CA LYS A 145 6.13 21.73 -12.88
C LYS A 145 6.51 20.81 -11.72
N GLY A 146 5.78 19.70 -11.60
CA GLY A 146 6.04 18.70 -10.57
C GLY A 146 5.54 19.09 -9.18
N TYR A 147 4.66 20.09 -9.04
CA TYR A 147 4.02 20.41 -7.76
C TYR A 147 2.49 20.38 -7.87
N CYS A 148 1.83 19.53 -7.08
CA CYS A 148 0.40 19.37 -7.06
C CYS A 148 -0.18 19.80 -5.71
N VAL A 149 -1.30 20.50 -5.73
CA VAL A 149 -2.10 20.81 -4.55
C VAL A 149 -3.15 19.73 -4.39
N VAL A 150 -3.19 19.12 -3.20
CA VAL A 150 -4.15 18.07 -2.88
C VAL A 150 -4.98 18.51 -1.69
N LYS A 151 -6.30 18.52 -1.88
CA LYS A 151 -7.27 18.77 -0.81
C LYS A 151 -7.70 17.44 -0.22
N LEU A 152 -7.49 17.31 1.07
CA LEU A 152 -7.61 16.05 1.81
C LEU A 152 -8.64 16.22 2.92
N GLN A 153 -9.34 15.13 3.21
CA GLN A 153 -10.27 15.03 4.32
C GLN A 153 -9.98 13.73 5.07
N ASP A 154 -9.89 13.84 6.39
CA ASP A 154 -9.71 12.66 7.23
C ASP A 154 -10.96 11.77 7.16
N LYS A 155 -10.77 10.47 6.96
CA LYS A 155 -11.87 9.48 6.91
C LYS A 155 -12.53 9.32 8.28
N ASP A 156 -11.77 9.52 9.35
CA ASP A 156 -12.24 9.35 10.73
C ASP A 156 -12.80 10.65 11.32
N SER A 157 -12.50 11.81 10.72
CA SER A 157 -13.00 13.12 11.16
C SER A 157 -13.33 14.04 9.97
N PRO A 158 -14.51 13.88 9.35
CA PRO A 158 -14.85 14.52 8.08
C PRO A 158 -15.12 16.04 8.17
N ILE A 159 -14.90 16.67 9.31
CA ILE A 159 -15.40 18.03 9.56
C ILE A 159 -14.44 19.11 9.03
N ASN A 160 -13.15 18.81 8.86
CA ASN A 160 -12.14 19.80 8.49
C ASN A 160 -11.26 19.34 7.32
N PRO A 161 -11.60 19.70 6.06
CA PRO A 161 -10.71 19.48 4.95
C PRO A 161 -9.47 20.39 5.06
N TYR A 162 -8.30 19.86 4.73
CA TYR A 162 -7.04 20.62 4.71
C TYR A 162 -6.31 20.43 3.39
N VAL A 163 -5.38 21.36 3.11
CA VAL A 163 -4.66 21.43 1.83
C VAL A 163 -3.19 21.07 2.06
N LYS A 164 -2.66 20.17 1.24
CA LYS A 164 -1.24 19.82 1.20
C LYS A 164 -0.66 20.08 -0.18
N VAL A 165 0.63 20.43 -0.20
CA VAL A 165 1.40 20.58 -1.44
C VAL A 165 2.31 19.37 -1.58
N VAL A 166 2.24 18.74 -2.74
CA VAL A 166 2.94 17.50 -3.06
C VAL A 166 3.89 17.76 -4.22
N GLU A 167 5.15 17.44 -4.05
CA GLU A 167 6.10 17.36 -5.15
C GLU A 167 5.92 16.00 -5.84
N VAL A 168 5.56 16.02 -7.11
CA VAL A 168 5.37 14.88 -7.98
C VAL A 168 6.57 14.82 -8.93
N THR A 169 7.47 13.89 -8.66
CA THR A 169 8.59 13.61 -9.57
C THR A 169 8.27 12.40 -10.46
N GLU A 170 9.08 12.17 -11.48
CA GLU A 170 8.94 11.01 -12.37
C GLU A 170 8.89 9.67 -11.62
N THR A 171 9.46 9.61 -10.42
CA THR A 171 9.60 8.36 -9.66
C THR A 171 8.80 8.31 -8.37
N VAL A 172 8.61 9.44 -7.67
CA VAL A 172 7.99 9.47 -6.34
C VAL A 172 7.18 10.75 -6.16
N ALA A 173 6.05 10.68 -5.48
CA ALA A 173 5.38 11.86 -4.93
C ALA A 173 5.76 12.03 -3.44
N LYS A 174 6.02 13.25 -2.99
CA LYS A 174 6.39 13.54 -1.58
C LYS A 174 5.75 14.84 -1.13
N GLU A 175 5.35 14.91 0.14
CA GLU A 175 4.89 16.17 0.73
C GLU A 175 6.05 17.19 0.75
N VAL A 176 5.79 18.40 0.24
CA VAL A 176 6.80 19.46 0.15
C VAL A 176 7.16 19.96 1.54
N ARG A 177 8.41 19.75 1.95
CA ARG A 177 8.96 20.26 3.21
C ARG A 177 9.57 21.66 3.08
N ASN A 178 9.84 22.11 1.85
CA ASN A 178 10.39 23.45 1.60
C ASN A 178 9.31 24.53 1.82
N ALA A 179 9.53 25.39 2.82
CA ALA A 179 8.58 26.43 3.21
C ALA A 179 8.33 27.49 2.12
N GLU A 180 9.34 27.84 1.33
CA GLU A 180 9.22 28.87 0.28
C GLU A 180 8.36 28.39 -0.88
N ILE A 181 8.59 27.15 -1.33
CA ILE A 181 7.83 26.54 -2.43
C ILE A 181 6.40 26.28 -1.98
N ARG A 182 6.21 25.75 -0.77
CA ARG A 182 4.89 25.53 -0.18
C ARG A 182 4.09 26.84 -0.10
N LYS A 183 4.72 27.92 0.36
CA LYS A 183 4.08 29.25 0.43
C LYS A 183 3.67 29.75 -0.96
N ARG A 184 4.59 29.69 -1.94
CA ARG A 184 4.32 30.16 -3.31
C ARG A 184 3.18 29.39 -4.00
N VAL A 185 3.14 28.06 -3.82
CA VAL A 185 2.08 27.21 -4.39
C VAL A 185 0.73 27.43 -3.70
N LEU A 186 0.72 27.61 -2.37
CA LEU A 186 -0.51 27.91 -1.63
C LEU A 186 -1.04 29.32 -1.92
N GLU A 187 -0.17 30.31 -2.09
CA GLU A 187 -0.56 31.66 -2.50
C GLU A 187 -1.24 31.66 -3.87
N TRP A 188 -0.74 30.88 -4.83
CA TRP A 188 -1.42 30.68 -6.10
C TRP A 188 -2.78 29.98 -5.96
N TYR A 189 -2.87 28.92 -5.14
CA TYR A 189 -4.12 28.18 -4.93
C TYR A 189 -5.22 29.02 -4.26
N ASN A 190 -4.84 29.90 -3.33
CA ASN A 190 -5.77 30.77 -2.61
C ASN A 190 -6.16 32.04 -3.38
N ALA A 191 -5.44 32.38 -4.45
CA ALA A 191 -5.72 33.56 -5.28
C ALA A 191 -6.77 33.29 -6.38
N GLN A 192 -7.25 32.04 -6.49
CA GLN A 192 -8.35 31.61 -7.36
C GLN A 192 -9.68 31.61 -6.60
#